data_AF-A0A0S6VVZ3-F1
#
_entry.id   AF-A0A0S6VVZ3-F1
#
_cell.length_a   1.000
_cell.length_b   1.000
_cell.length_c   1.000
_cell.angle_alpha   90.00
_cell.angle_beta   90.00
_cell.angle_gamma   90.00
#
_symmetry.space_group_name_H-M   'P 1'
#
loop_
_entity.id
_entity.type
_entity.pdbx_description
1 polymer ?
#
loop_
_entity_poly.entity_id
_entity_poly.type
_entity_poly.pdbx_seq_one_letter_code
_entity_poly.pdbx_strand_id
1 'polypeptide(L)' 'MALQTMHVKLSNLQLELLKVFHYQLPEHELIEIKDLLAQYFAQKATDAMNRFWEQQQLTTDSMDAWLHEHRRTPYQ' A
#
# COMPACT_ATOMS: atom_id res chain seq x y z
N MET A 1 -15.74 -24.70 26.99
CA MET A 1 -15.59 -24.06 25.66
C MET A 1 -14.13 -24.15 25.27
N ALA A 2 -13.79 -24.96 24.28
CA ALA A 2 -12.41 -25.06 23.78
C ALA A 2 -12.16 -23.94 22.78
N LEU A 3 -11.13 -23.12 23.02
CA LEU A 3 -10.63 -22.13 22.08
C LEU A 3 -10.10 -22.88 20.85
N GLN A 4 -10.84 -22.86 19.75
CA GLN A 4 -10.32 -23.32 18.46
C GLN A 4 -9.17 -22.39 18.05
N THR A 5 -7.95 -22.92 18.08
CA THR A 5 -6.78 -22.28 17.46
C THR A 5 -6.97 -22.27 15.95
N MET A 6 -7.39 -21.12 15.41
CA MET A 6 -7.42 -20.86 13.98
C MET A 6 -5.98 -20.98 13.45
N HIS A 7 -5.68 -22.06 12.72
CA HIS A 7 -4.45 -22.17 11.94
C HIS A 7 -4.52 -21.17 10.79
N VAL A 8 -4.03 -19.95 11.02
CA VAL A 8 -3.84 -18.96 9.95
C VAL A 8 -2.73 -19.50 9.04
N LYS A 9 -3.11 -20.00 7.86
CA LYS A 9 -2.15 -20.36 6.82
C LYS A 9 -1.47 -19.08 6.35
N LEU A 10 -0.14 -19.08 6.36
CA LEU A 10 0.66 -17.97 5.85
C LEU A 10 0.38 -17.78 4.35
N SER A 11 0.38 -16.52 3.91
CA SER A 11 0.34 -16.20 2.49
C SER A 11 1.63 -16.67 1.80
N ASN A 12 1.57 -16.82 0.48
CA ASN A 12 2.76 -17.14 -0.32
C ASN A 12 3.90 -16.12 -0.09
N LEU A 13 3.60 -14.82 -0.02
CA LEU A 13 4.60 -13.78 0.25
C LEU A 13 5.23 -13.95 1.63
N GLN A 14 4.43 -14.25 2.66
CA GLN A 14 4.94 -14.50 4.00
C GLN A 14 5.88 -15.71 4.03
N LEU A 15 5.53 -16.79 3.32
CA LEU A 15 6.38 -17.97 3.20
C LEU A 15 7.71 -17.69 2.49
N GLU A 16 7.71 -16.86 1.44
CA GLU A 16 8.96 -16.47 0.76
C GLU A 16 9.84 -15.57 1.64
N LEU A 17 9.25 -14.59 2.35
CA LEU A 17 10.00 -13.73 3.27
C LEU A 17 10.62 -14.52 4.43
N LEU A 18 9.95 -15.55 4.94
CA LEU A 18 10.51 -16.45 5.95
C LEU A 18 11.78 -17.16 5.46
N LYS A 19 11.86 -17.52 4.17
CA LYS A 19 13.09 -18.08 3.60
C LYS A 19 14.23 -17.06 3.62
N VAL A 20 13.94 -15.77 3.46
CA VAL A 20 14.95 -14.71 3.53
C VAL A 20 15.46 -14.51 4.96
N PHE A 21 14.63 -14.72 5.98
CA PHE A 21 15.01 -14.55 7.40
C PHE A 21 16.12 -15.50 7.87
N HIS A 22 16.45 -16.57 7.14
CA HIS A 22 17.61 -17.40 7.49
C HIS A 22 18.93 -16.62 7.33
N TYR A 23 18.96 -15.61 6.45
CA TYR A 23 20.11 -14.73 6.28
C TYR A 23 20.09 -13.67 7.38
N GLN A 24 21.17 -13.61 8.17
CA GLN A 24 21.40 -12.51 9.11
C GLN A 24 21.92 -11.29 8.34
N LEU A 25 21.00 -10.46 7.87
CA LEU A 25 21.32 -9.24 7.15
C LEU A 25 21.74 -8.14 8.13
N PRO A 26 22.78 -7.34 7.82
CA PRO A 26 23.03 -6.09 8.53
C PRO A 26 21.87 -5.11 8.32
N GLU A 27 21.71 -4.16 9.24
CA GLU A 27 20.54 -3.25 9.26
C GLU A 27 20.32 -2.49 7.94
N HIS A 28 21.40 -2.07 7.27
CA HIS A 28 21.29 -1.34 6.00
C HIS A 28 20.66 -2.17 4.89
N GLU A 29 21.02 -3.45 4.76
CA GLU A 29 20.42 -4.36 3.76
C GLU A 29 18.94 -4.64 4.06
N LEU A 30 18.58 -4.71 5.35
CA LEU A 30 17.17 -4.84 5.74
C LEU A 30 16.36 -3.61 5.33
N ILE A 31 16.93 -2.41 5.47
CA ILE A 31 16.30 -1.16 5.02
C ILE A 31 16.13 -1.17 3.51
N GLU A 32 17.14 -1.59 2.74
CA GLU A 32 17.05 -1.70 1.27
C GLU A 32 15.91 -2.61 0.82
N ILE A 33 15.71 -3.77 1.48
CA ILE A 33 14.59 -4.68 1.18
C ILE A 33 13.25 -4.01 1.48
N LYS A 34 13.14 -3.28 2.59
CA LYS A 34 11.91 -2.55 2.94
C LYS A 34 11.61 -1.46 1.91
N ASP A 35 12.62 -0.74 1.46
CA ASP A 35 12.48 0.30 0.44
C ASP A 35 12.06 -0.28 -0.91
N LEU A 36 12.63 -1.43 -1.31
CA LEU A 36 12.22 -2.14 -2.52
C LEU A 36 10.73 -2.54 -2.48
N LEU A 37 10.28 -3.08 -1.35
CA LEU A 37 8.86 -3.41 -1.16
C LEU A 37 7.98 -2.15 -1.17
N ALA A 38 8.40 -1.08 -0.50
CA ALA A 38 7.67 0.18 -0.46
C ALA A 38 7.50 0.78 -1.86
N GLN A 39 8.58 0.82 -2.65
CA GLN A 39 8.56 1.30 -4.03
C GLN A 39 7.64 0.46 -4.92
N TYR A 40 7.67 -0.86 -4.78
CA TYR A 40 6.78 -1.76 -5.54
C TYR A 40 5.29 -1.46 -5.30
N PHE A 41 4.90 -1.31 -4.03
CA PHE A 41 3.50 -1.02 -3.69
C PHE A 41 3.11 0.41 -4.02
N ALA A 42 4.02 1.39 -3.86
CA ALA A 42 3.80 2.77 -4.30
C ALA A 42 3.54 2.84 -5.80
N GLN A 43 4.35 2.15 -6.62
CA GLN A 43 4.14 2.09 -8.06
C GLN A 43 2.78 1.48 -8.41
N LYS A 44 2.40 0.36 -7.77
CA LYS A 44 1.07 -0.24 -8.00
C LYS A 44 -0.08 0.68 -7.62
N ALA A 45 0.07 1.43 -6.53
CA ALA A 45 -0.93 2.41 -6.10
C ALA A 45 -1.05 3.54 -7.13
N THR A 46 0.07 4.08 -7.61
CA THR A 46 0.13 5.08 -8.67
C THR A 46 -0.54 4.58 -9.94
N ASP A 47 -0.21 3.36 -10.40
CA ASP A 47 -0.81 2.78 -11.60
C ASP A 47 -2.32 2.56 -11.44
N ALA A 48 -2.76 2.16 -10.25
CA ALA A 48 -4.18 2.02 -9.94
C ALA A 48 -4.90 3.37 -9.98
N MET A 49 -4.28 4.43 -9.44
CA MET A 49 -4.82 5.78 -9.48
C MET A 49 -4.91 6.30 -10.92
N ASN A 50 -3.87 6.10 -11.73
CA ASN A 50 -3.86 6.49 -13.15
C ASN A 50 -5.00 5.79 -13.91
N ARG A 51 -5.18 4.48 -13.73
CA ARG A 51 -6.29 3.75 -14.35
C ARG A 51 -7.65 4.28 -13.90
N PHE A 52 -7.81 4.53 -12.59
CA PHE A 52 -9.05 5.10 -12.07
C PHE A 52 -9.33 6.48 -12.67
N TRP A 53 -8.30 7.32 -12.77
CA TRP A 53 -8.38 8.66 -13.37
C TRP A 53 -8.88 8.62 -14.80
N GLU A 54 -8.30 7.75 -15.62
CA GLU A 54 -8.72 7.53 -17.02
C GLU A 54 -10.15 6.98 -17.11
N GLN A 55 -10.48 5.95 -16.32
CA GLN A 55 -11.80 5.31 -16.35
C GLN A 55 -12.93 6.25 -15.94
N GLN A 56 -12.68 7.13 -14.98
CA GLN A 56 -13.63 8.14 -14.53
C GLN A 56 -13.61 9.41 -15.41
N GLN A 57 -12.81 9.42 -16.48
CA GLN A 57 -12.64 10.57 -17.38
C GLN A 57 -12.30 11.86 -16.61
N LEU A 58 -11.52 11.73 -15.55
CA LEU A 58 -11.14 12.88 -14.74
C LEU A 58 -10.18 13.76 -15.54
N THR A 59 -10.38 15.06 -15.42
CA THR A 59 -9.58 16.08 -16.10
C THR A 59 -8.99 17.05 -15.08
N THR A 60 -8.15 17.96 -15.55
CA THR A 60 -7.68 19.09 -14.73
C THR A 60 -8.86 19.86 -14.11
N ASP A 61 -9.96 20.01 -14.84
CA ASP A 61 -11.18 20.66 -14.32
C ASP A 61 -11.81 19.90 -13.15
N SER A 62 -11.70 18.56 -13.15
CA SER A 62 -12.15 17.73 -12.02
C SER A 62 -11.31 18.00 -10.76
N MET A 63 -10.00 18.20 -10.96
CA MET A 63 -9.07 18.57 -9.89
C MET A 63 -9.36 19.98 -9.35
N ASP A 64 -9.62 20.95 -10.24
CA ASP A 64 -9.97 22.32 -9.88
C ASP A 64 -11.31 22.36 -9.11
N ALA A 65 -12.30 21.59 -9.54
CA ALA A 65 -13.57 21.46 -8.84
C ALA A 65 -13.38 20.93 -7.40
N TRP A 66 -12.52 19.93 -7.20
CA TRP A 66 -12.20 19.41 -5.87
C TRP A 66 -11.39 20.40 -5.02
N LEU A 67 -10.46 21.14 -5.62
CA LEU A 67 -9.68 22.17 -4.92
C LEU A 67 -10.58 23.27 -4.34
N HIS A 68 -11.65 23.62 -5.05
CA HIS A 68 -12.64 24.61 -4.63
C HIS A 68 -13.80 24.02 -3.81
N GLU A 69 -13.81 22.71 -3.57
CA GLU A 69 -14.83 22.06 -2.77
C GLU A 69 -14.66 22.44 -1.29
N HIS A 70 -15.62 23.19 -0.72
CA HIS A 70 -15.57 23.62 0.67
C HIS A 70 -16.02 22.48 1.60
N ARG A 71 -15.18 21.44 1.75
CA ARG A 71 -15.46 20.27 2.60
C ARG A 71 -14.84 20.32 4.00
N ARG A 72 -14.31 21.47 4.41
CA ARG A 72 -13.81 21.66 5.78
C ARG A 72 -14.99 21.82 6.73
N THR A 73 -14.88 21.27 7.94
CA THR A 73 -15.85 21.50 9.02
C THR A 73 -15.95 23.01 9.30
N PRO A 74 -17.17 23.58 9.38
CA PRO A 74 -17.34 24.98 9.77
C PRO A 74 -16.79 25.17 11.20
N TYR A 75 -16.01 26.21 11.41
CA TYR A 75 -15.61 26.61 12.76
C TYR A 75 -16.83 27.21 13.47
N GLN A 76 -17.14 26.68 14.66
CA GLN A 76 -18.13 27.24 15.59
C GLN A 76 -17.42 28.01 16.71
#